data_AF-A0A2D9SS68-F1
#
_entry.id   AF-A0A2D9SS68-F1
#
_cell.length_a   1.000
_cell.length_b   1.000
_cell.length_c   1.000
_cell.angle_alpha   90.00
_cell.angle_beta   90.00
_cell.angle_gamma   90.00
#
_symmetry.space_group_name_H-M   'P 1'
#
loop_
_entity.id
_entity.type
_entity.pdbx_description
1 polymer ?
#
loop_
_entity_poly.entity_id
_entity_poly.type
_entity_poly.pdbx_seq_one_letter_code
_entity_poly.pdbx_strand_id
1 'polypeptide(L)'
;MRGSITFVLWFVSICVAAQPTNQPNILIILADDLGWNDVGYHGSPIETPNIDRIAHEGIELDRFYVQPSCSPTRAALMTGKVPMRLGIYRPLNKNSELSLPLNEQILPQYLAKVGYQRFMVGKWHLGHYKRAMLPNQRGFEHFYGSLTGGIGYWNKVHGGGYDWQRNGVTVREERYATHLLVDEVRMLLEARDKNRPNLMYAAFQAPHLPNEAPAETIAKYAKLLAEHPNPVRHRHAAMVDELDQAIGKVLEIYKEQGMLNNTLILFMSDNGGLIPPGPPETHNIIQTVGIKSVEWFGRPVPFFPLPGLEFFASAVYDAGS
;
A
#
# COMPACT_ATOMS: atom_id res chain seq x y z
N MET A 1 57.95 41.00 -44.09
CA MET A 1 57.71 39.83 -43.23
C MET A 1 56.44 40.10 -42.43
N ARG A 2 55.30 39.52 -42.82
CA ARG A 2 54.06 39.56 -42.05
C ARG A 2 53.85 38.16 -41.47
N GLY A 3 54.02 38.01 -40.16
CA GLY A 3 53.78 36.75 -39.46
C GLY A 3 52.32 36.62 -39.11
N SER A 4 51.65 35.58 -39.61
CA SER A 4 50.31 35.19 -39.14
C SER A 4 50.45 34.35 -37.87
N ILE A 5 49.78 34.77 -36.80
CA ILE A 5 49.65 34.02 -35.55
C ILE A 5 48.33 33.27 -35.61
N THR A 6 48.39 31.94 -35.67
CA THR A 6 47.22 31.05 -35.64
C THR A 6 46.90 30.71 -34.19
N PHE A 7 45.73 31.12 -33.69
CA PHE A 7 45.22 30.72 -32.38
C PHE A 7 44.49 29.38 -32.49
N VAL A 8 45.00 28.35 -31.81
CA VAL A 8 44.33 27.05 -31.67
C VAL A 8 43.51 27.07 -30.38
N LEU A 9 42.17 27.07 -30.52
CA LEU A 9 41.24 26.95 -29.41
C LEU A 9 41.06 25.46 -29.05
N TRP A 10 41.59 25.07 -27.89
CA TRP A 10 41.33 23.76 -27.29
C TRP A 10 39.97 23.78 -26.59
N PHE A 11 38.99 23.06 -27.14
CA PHE A 11 37.75 22.75 -26.43
C PHE A 11 38.03 21.68 -25.37
N VAL A 12 38.22 22.11 -24.13
CA VAL A 12 38.20 21.20 -22.97
C VAL A 12 36.75 20.81 -22.73
N SER A 13 36.41 19.57 -23.13
CA SER A 13 35.12 18.97 -22.78
C SER A 13 35.15 18.66 -21.28
N ILE A 14 34.55 19.54 -20.48
CA ILE A 14 34.35 19.29 -19.05
C ILE A 14 33.25 18.24 -18.94
N CYS A 15 33.65 16.98 -18.80
CA CYS A 15 32.75 15.93 -18.33
C CYS A 15 32.32 16.29 -16.91
N VAL A 16 31.17 16.92 -16.76
CA VAL A 16 30.50 17.07 -15.47
C VAL A 16 30.07 15.66 -15.06
N ALA A 17 30.89 14.99 -14.26
CA ALA A 17 30.49 13.77 -13.58
C ALA A 17 29.28 14.12 -12.71
N ALA A 18 28.14 13.48 -12.95
CA ALA A 18 26.96 13.62 -12.10
C ALA A 18 27.37 13.25 -10.67
N GLN A 19 27.26 14.22 -9.75
CA GLN A 19 27.44 13.96 -8.33
C GLN A 19 26.42 12.88 -7.93
N PRO A 20 26.84 11.78 -7.25
CA PRO A 20 25.89 10.81 -6.75
C PRO A 20 24.87 11.53 -5.87
N THR A 21 23.59 11.39 -6.19
CA THR A 21 22.54 12.08 -5.46
C THR A 21 22.54 11.55 -4.03
N ASN A 22 22.92 12.38 -3.05
CA ASN A 22 22.88 12.03 -1.63
C ASN A 22 21.44 11.92 -1.07
N GLN A 23 20.44 11.94 -1.96
CA GLN A 23 19.03 11.80 -1.63
C GLN A 23 18.69 10.33 -1.42
N PRO A 24 17.91 9.99 -0.37
CA PRO A 24 17.50 8.62 -0.14
C PRO A 24 16.45 8.18 -1.15
N ASN A 25 16.41 6.89 -1.46
CA ASN A 25 15.23 6.29 -2.07
C ASN A 25 14.06 6.32 -1.08
N ILE A 26 12.84 6.23 -1.59
CA ILE A 26 11.62 6.19 -0.77
C ILE A 26 10.85 4.93 -1.18
N LEU A 27 10.63 4.04 -0.22
CA LEU A 27 9.81 2.85 -0.38
C LEU A 27 8.59 2.98 0.53
N ILE A 28 7.41 3.13 -0.06
CA ILE A 28 6.14 3.11 0.66
C ILE A 28 5.48 1.77 0.37
N ILE A 29 5.32 0.96 1.40
CA ILE A 29 4.60 -0.31 1.40
C ILE A 29 3.25 -0.05 2.07
N LEU A 30 2.17 -0.21 1.31
CA LEU A 30 0.81 -0.01 1.79
C LEU A 30 0.04 -1.33 1.69
N ALA A 31 -0.37 -1.87 2.83
CA ALA A 31 -1.31 -2.98 2.93
C ALA A 31 -2.76 -2.47 2.86
N ASP A 32 -3.70 -3.37 2.57
CA ASP A 32 -5.13 -3.05 2.35
C ASP A 32 -5.98 -3.92 3.27
N ASP A 33 -6.67 -3.31 4.23
CA ASP A 33 -7.39 -3.99 5.32
C ASP A 33 -6.51 -4.85 6.27
N LEU A 34 -5.25 -4.47 6.52
CA LEU A 34 -4.43 -5.14 7.55
C LEU A 34 -4.84 -4.66 8.96
N GLY A 35 -5.32 -5.59 9.80
CA GLY A 35 -5.74 -5.30 11.17
C GLY A 35 -4.58 -5.02 12.13
N TRP A 36 -4.88 -4.36 13.25
CA TRP A 36 -3.88 -4.08 14.28
C TRP A 36 -3.31 -5.38 14.84
N ASN A 37 -4.17 -6.37 15.10
CA ASN A 37 -3.76 -7.67 15.63
C ASN A 37 -3.45 -8.72 14.53
N ASP A 38 -3.02 -8.28 13.35
CA ASP A 38 -2.64 -9.20 12.26
C ASP A 38 -1.12 -9.41 12.13
N VAL A 39 -0.32 -8.64 12.84
CA VAL A 39 1.16 -8.67 12.80
C VAL A 39 1.77 -9.19 14.09
N GLY A 40 2.86 -9.95 13.98
CA GLY A 40 3.52 -10.64 15.09
C GLY A 40 4.02 -9.69 16.17
N TYR A 41 4.55 -8.52 15.80
CA TYR A 41 4.97 -7.50 16.77
C TYR A 41 3.82 -6.89 17.61
N HIS A 42 2.56 -7.13 17.24
CA HIS A 42 1.38 -6.81 18.06
C HIS A 42 0.75 -8.03 18.76
N GLY A 43 1.42 -9.19 18.75
CA GLY A 43 0.95 -10.41 19.42
C GLY A 43 0.05 -11.32 18.57
N SER A 44 -0.03 -11.09 17.26
CA SER A 44 -0.74 -11.96 16.34
C SER A 44 -0.12 -13.37 16.28
N PRO A 45 -0.93 -14.44 16.16
CA PRO A 45 -0.43 -15.77 15.84
C PRO A 45 -0.07 -15.93 14.35
N ILE A 46 -0.33 -14.91 13.52
CA ILE A 46 0.10 -14.90 12.12
C ILE A 46 1.61 -14.63 12.10
N GLU A 47 2.35 -15.48 11.39
CA GLU A 47 3.80 -15.35 11.30
C GLU A 47 4.15 -14.24 10.28
N THR A 48 4.64 -13.11 10.77
CA THR A 48 5.06 -11.96 9.94
C THR A 48 6.51 -11.51 10.19
N PRO A 49 7.51 -12.41 10.08
CA PRO A 49 8.88 -12.10 10.47
C PRO A 49 9.54 -10.97 9.67
N ASN A 50 9.13 -10.72 8.42
CA ASN A 50 9.71 -9.64 7.62
C ASN A 50 9.11 -8.27 7.97
N ILE A 51 7.81 -8.21 8.25
CA ILE A 51 7.13 -7.02 8.77
C ILE A 51 7.63 -6.71 10.18
N ASP A 52 7.72 -7.72 11.05
CA ASP A 52 8.24 -7.57 12.42
C ASP A 52 9.68 -7.04 12.40
N ARG A 53 10.49 -7.49 11.44
CA ARG A 53 11.85 -6.96 11.24
C ARG A 53 11.85 -5.46 10.92
N ILE A 54 10.92 -4.95 10.10
CA ILE A 54 10.82 -3.51 9.81
C ILE A 54 10.56 -2.73 11.11
N ALA A 55 9.67 -3.23 11.97
CA ALA A 55 9.38 -2.61 13.26
C ALA A 55 10.59 -2.67 14.22
N HIS A 56 11.22 -3.84 14.34
CA HIS A 56 12.36 -4.05 15.26
C HIS A 56 13.64 -3.34 14.85
N GLU A 57 13.93 -3.23 13.55
CA GLU A 57 15.11 -2.51 13.04
C GLU A 57 14.82 -1.01 12.81
N GLY A 58 13.57 -0.58 12.96
CA GLY A 58 13.10 0.78 12.69
C GLY A 58 12.44 1.45 13.89
N ILE A 59 11.37 2.19 13.61
CA ILE A 59 10.54 2.86 14.61
C ILE A 59 9.09 2.49 14.34
N GLU A 60 8.45 1.89 15.33
CA GLU A 60 7.00 1.69 15.34
C GLU A 60 6.30 2.98 15.76
N LEU A 61 5.24 3.35 15.04
CA LEU A 61 4.39 4.47 15.38
C LEU A 61 3.10 3.95 16.04
N ASP A 62 3.14 3.74 17.35
CA ASP A 62 2.04 3.18 18.17
C ASP A 62 0.80 4.10 18.30
N ARG A 63 0.90 5.33 17.80
CA ARG A 63 -0.17 6.35 17.73
C ARG A 63 -0.25 6.97 16.33
N PHE A 64 -0.28 6.11 15.32
CA PHE A 64 -0.41 6.48 13.91
C PHE A 64 -1.84 6.27 13.40
N TYR A 65 -2.35 7.24 12.64
CA TYR A 65 -3.75 7.25 12.20
C TYR A 65 -3.87 7.44 10.69
N VAL A 66 -4.87 6.75 10.14
CA VAL A 66 -5.29 6.83 8.74
C VAL A 66 -6.79 7.15 8.68
N GLN A 67 -7.38 7.13 7.49
CA GLN A 67 -8.85 7.19 7.38
C GLN A 67 -9.43 5.78 7.56
N PRO A 68 -10.72 5.65 7.90
CA PRO A 68 -11.35 4.35 8.10
C PRO A 68 -11.60 3.57 6.79
N SER A 69 -11.09 4.05 5.65
CA SER A 69 -11.26 3.36 4.36
C SER A 69 -10.21 3.76 3.32
N CYS A 70 -10.07 2.89 2.32
CA CYS A 70 -9.03 2.90 1.31
C CYS A 70 -8.87 4.20 0.48
N SER A 71 -9.86 4.62 -0.32
CA SER A 71 -9.71 5.82 -1.18
C SER A 71 -9.42 7.10 -0.39
N PRO A 72 -10.10 7.38 0.75
CA PRO A 72 -9.74 8.49 1.61
C PRO A 72 -8.28 8.45 2.08
N THR A 73 -7.79 7.33 2.63
CA THR A 73 -6.39 7.25 3.09
C THR A 73 -5.40 7.45 1.95
N ARG A 74 -5.63 6.82 0.81
CA ARG A 74 -4.77 6.96 -0.38
C ARG A 74 -4.77 8.42 -0.89
N ALA A 75 -5.90 9.11 -0.83
CA ALA A 75 -6.00 10.52 -1.19
C ALA A 75 -5.19 11.39 -0.22
N ALA A 76 -5.31 11.14 1.09
CA ALA A 76 -4.54 11.84 2.11
C ALA A 76 -3.03 11.62 1.93
N LEU A 77 -2.61 10.38 1.72
CA LEU A 77 -1.21 10.02 1.48
C LEU A 77 -0.64 10.74 0.24
N MET A 78 -1.40 10.81 -0.84
CA MET A 78 -0.94 11.42 -2.09
C MET A 78 -0.91 12.96 -2.01
N THR A 79 -1.72 13.60 -1.16
CA THR A 79 -1.89 15.07 -1.16
C THR A 79 -1.40 15.76 0.11
N GLY A 80 -1.25 15.05 1.22
CA GLY A 80 -1.08 15.63 2.56
C GLY A 80 -2.32 16.39 3.06
N LYS A 81 -3.50 16.14 2.49
CA LYS A 81 -4.74 16.87 2.81
C LYS A 81 -5.82 15.96 3.39
N VAL A 82 -6.70 16.55 4.18
CA VAL A 82 -7.91 15.88 4.66
C VAL A 82 -8.82 15.51 3.47
N PRO A 83 -9.16 14.24 3.24
CA PRO A 83 -9.89 13.79 2.05
C PRO A 83 -11.28 14.40 1.88
N MET A 84 -11.94 14.77 2.99
CA MET A 84 -13.20 15.51 2.97
C MET A 84 -13.10 16.83 2.21
N ARG A 85 -11.95 17.51 2.24
CA ARG A 85 -11.71 18.75 1.47
C ARG A 85 -11.51 18.48 -0.02
N LEU A 86 -11.26 17.23 -0.39
CA LEU A 86 -11.10 16.75 -1.76
C LEU A 86 -12.38 16.13 -2.32
N GLY A 87 -13.46 16.08 -1.53
CA GLY A 87 -14.71 15.43 -1.91
C GLY A 87 -14.68 13.90 -1.82
N ILE A 88 -13.65 13.31 -1.19
CA ILE A 88 -13.48 11.86 -1.07
C ILE A 88 -13.83 11.43 0.36
N TYR A 89 -15.09 11.08 0.57
CA TYR A 89 -15.65 10.72 1.88
C TYR A 89 -15.69 9.20 2.13
N ARG A 90 -15.58 8.40 1.08
CA ARG A 90 -15.75 6.95 1.08
C ARG A 90 -14.98 6.33 -0.08
N PRO A 91 -14.79 4.99 -0.11
CA PRO A 91 -14.21 4.31 -1.26
C PRO A 91 -14.86 4.73 -2.57
N LEU A 92 -14.05 5.02 -3.58
CA LEU A 92 -14.54 5.36 -4.91
C LEU A 92 -15.15 4.12 -5.55
N ASN A 93 -16.41 4.24 -6.00
CA ASN A 93 -17.08 3.18 -6.73
C ASN A 93 -16.36 2.90 -8.06
N LYS A 94 -16.40 1.65 -8.52
CA LYS A 94 -15.80 1.23 -9.80
C LYS A 94 -16.23 2.14 -10.97
N ASN A 95 -17.53 2.41 -11.10
CA ASN A 95 -18.06 3.19 -12.22
C ASN A 95 -18.21 4.70 -11.89
N SER A 96 -17.42 5.20 -10.96
CA SER A 96 -17.52 6.60 -10.50
C SER A 96 -16.76 7.56 -11.42
N GLU A 97 -17.36 8.70 -11.76
CA GLU A 97 -16.64 9.81 -12.38
C GLU A 97 -15.78 10.60 -11.36
N LEU A 98 -16.08 10.46 -10.07
CA LEU A 98 -15.28 11.05 -8.99
C LEU A 98 -13.88 10.43 -8.97
N SER A 99 -12.88 11.28 -8.82
CA SER A 99 -11.47 10.93 -8.67
C SER A 99 -10.80 11.83 -7.65
N LEU A 100 -9.54 11.55 -7.31
CA LEU A 100 -8.68 12.57 -6.74
C LEU A 100 -8.64 13.79 -7.69
N PRO A 101 -8.95 15.02 -7.21
CA PRO A 101 -9.06 16.18 -8.10
C PRO A 101 -7.80 16.38 -8.94
N LEU A 102 -7.98 16.73 -10.22
CA LEU A 102 -6.87 16.82 -11.18
C LEU A 102 -6.02 18.08 -11.01
N ASN A 103 -6.57 19.11 -10.36
CA ASN A 103 -5.86 20.32 -9.97
C ASN A 103 -5.00 20.14 -8.70
N GLU A 104 -5.08 18.98 -8.05
CA GLU A 104 -4.22 18.65 -6.92
C GLU A 104 -2.88 18.11 -7.41
N GLN A 105 -1.81 18.82 -7.02
CA GLN A 105 -0.47 18.30 -7.16
C GLN A 105 -0.24 17.25 -6.09
N ILE A 106 0.26 16.07 -6.48
CA ILE A 106 0.43 14.93 -5.57
C ILE A 106 1.89 14.53 -5.38
N LEU A 107 2.16 13.72 -4.35
CA LEU A 107 3.49 13.23 -3.95
C LEU A 107 4.42 12.90 -5.12
N PRO A 108 4.07 12.01 -6.07
CA PRO A 108 4.97 11.70 -7.18
C PRO A 108 5.24 12.92 -8.09
N GLN A 109 4.31 13.85 -8.25
CA GLN A 109 4.54 15.08 -9.03
C GLN A 109 5.46 16.06 -8.30
N TYR A 110 5.44 16.10 -6.96
CA TYR A 110 6.44 16.85 -6.19
C TYR A 110 7.83 16.23 -6.32
N LEU A 111 7.93 14.90 -6.18
CA LEU A 111 9.22 14.20 -6.31
C LEU A 111 9.80 14.26 -7.73
N ALA A 112 8.95 14.41 -8.75
CA ALA A 112 9.38 14.65 -10.13
C ALA A 112 10.25 15.92 -10.25
N LYS A 113 9.88 16.99 -9.52
CA LYS A 113 10.59 18.28 -9.56
C LYS A 113 11.99 18.22 -8.97
N VAL A 114 12.28 17.19 -8.17
CA VAL A 114 13.57 16.95 -7.53
C VAL A 114 14.27 15.70 -8.08
N GLY A 115 13.87 15.22 -9.26
CA GLY A 115 14.63 14.24 -10.05
C GLY A 115 14.34 12.76 -9.76
N TYR A 116 13.38 12.43 -8.90
CA TYR A 116 13.07 11.04 -8.57
C TYR A 116 12.47 10.29 -9.77
N GLN A 117 12.90 9.04 -9.93
CA GLN A 117 12.13 8.02 -10.65
C GLN A 117 10.93 7.62 -9.79
N ARG A 118 9.76 7.42 -10.38
CA ARG A 118 8.51 7.27 -9.62
C ARG A 118 7.76 6.04 -10.12
N PHE A 119 7.74 4.99 -9.34
CA PHE A 119 7.15 3.72 -9.68
C PHE A 119 5.97 3.41 -8.75
N MET A 120 4.92 2.82 -9.32
CA MET A 120 3.79 2.31 -8.56
C MET A 120 3.50 0.87 -8.98
N VAL A 121 3.36 0.00 -7.99
CA VAL A 121 2.83 -1.35 -8.17
C VAL A 121 1.62 -1.56 -7.27
N GLY A 122 0.57 -2.21 -7.78
CA GLY A 122 -0.61 -2.59 -7.01
C GLY A 122 -1.84 -1.67 -7.19
N LYS A 123 -2.57 -1.40 -6.10
CA LYS A 123 -3.90 -0.75 -6.09
C LYS A 123 -3.82 0.77 -6.16
N TRP A 124 -4.47 1.37 -7.14
CA TRP A 124 -4.60 2.84 -7.28
C TRP A 124 -5.76 3.42 -6.47
N HIS A 125 -6.99 3.07 -6.85
CA HIS A 125 -8.24 3.46 -6.20
C HIS A 125 -8.49 4.97 -5.96
N LEU A 126 -7.93 5.81 -6.84
CA LEU A 126 -8.09 7.28 -6.81
C LEU A 126 -8.74 7.84 -8.09
N GLY A 127 -9.48 6.98 -8.80
CA GLY A 127 -10.26 7.30 -9.99
C GLY A 127 -9.59 6.84 -11.28
N HIS A 128 -10.41 6.43 -12.24
CA HIS A 128 -9.94 5.87 -13.52
C HIS A 128 -10.89 6.12 -14.70
N TYR A 129 -11.96 6.89 -14.50
CA TYR A 129 -12.97 7.16 -15.53
C TYR A 129 -12.41 7.89 -16.76
N LYS A 130 -11.42 8.78 -16.56
CA LYS A 130 -10.71 9.50 -17.63
C LYS A 130 -9.24 9.17 -17.60
N ARG A 131 -8.58 9.20 -18.77
CA ARG A 131 -7.12 8.97 -18.91
C ARG A 131 -6.30 9.83 -17.94
N ALA A 132 -6.69 11.10 -17.75
CA ALA A 132 -6.01 12.02 -16.84
C ALA A 132 -5.99 11.58 -15.35
N MET A 133 -6.86 10.64 -14.97
CA MET A 133 -6.95 10.11 -13.60
C MET A 133 -5.99 8.93 -13.36
N LEU A 134 -5.44 8.34 -14.42
CA LEU A 134 -4.59 7.15 -14.33
C LEU A 134 -3.24 7.46 -13.68
N PRO A 135 -2.61 6.50 -12.97
CA PRO A 135 -1.35 6.72 -12.25
C PRO A 135 -0.25 7.40 -13.09
N ASN A 136 -0.07 6.98 -14.35
CA ASN A 136 0.93 7.59 -15.23
C ASN A 136 0.66 9.07 -15.55
N GLN A 137 -0.62 9.47 -15.61
CA GLN A 137 -1.00 10.88 -15.79
C GLN A 137 -0.99 11.68 -14.48
N ARG A 138 -0.88 10.98 -13.35
CA ARG A 138 -0.79 11.55 -12.00
C ARG A 138 0.64 11.58 -11.47
N GLY A 139 1.63 11.31 -12.31
CA GLY A 139 3.05 11.54 -12.01
C GLY A 139 3.86 10.29 -11.72
N PHE A 140 3.31 9.08 -11.86
CA PHE A 140 4.15 7.88 -11.89
C PHE A 140 4.76 7.67 -13.28
N GLU A 141 6.04 7.37 -13.36
CA GLU A 141 6.70 6.99 -14.62
C GLU A 141 6.29 5.58 -15.04
N HIS A 142 6.09 4.68 -14.05
CA HIS A 142 5.60 3.33 -14.28
C HIS A 142 4.43 2.98 -13.36
N PHE A 143 3.47 2.23 -13.89
CA PHE A 143 2.37 1.62 -13.16
C PHE A 143 2.16 0.18 -13.59
N TYR A 144 2.03 -0.71 -12.60
CA TYR A 144 1.60 -2.09 -12.81
C TYR A 144 0.63 -2.52 -11.71
N GLY A 145 -0.60 -2.88 -12.06
CA GLY A 145 -1.59 -3.33 -11.09
C GLY A 145 -3.01 -2.96 -11.48
N SER A 146 -3.80 -2.59 -10.49
CA SER A 146 -5.26 -2.43 -10.59
C SER A 146 -5.72 -1.02 -10.26
N LEU A 147 -6.78 -0.57 -10.92
CA LEU A 147 -7.29 0.79 -10.81
C LEU A 147 -8.43 0.92 -9.79
N THR A 148 -9.17 -0.16 -9.57
CA THR A 148 -10.37 -0.22 -8.76
C THR A 148 -10.07 -0.63 -7.31
N GLY A 149 -11.13 -0.74 -6.49
CA GLY A 149 -11.02 -0.91 -5.04
C GLY A 149 -10.68 -2.30 -4.51
N GLY A 150 -10.63 -3.30 -5.37
CA GLY A 150 -10.33 -4.68 -5.02
C GLY A 150 -10.14 -5.46 -6.31
N ILE A 151 -9.57 -6.66 -6.23
CA ILE A 151 -9.40 -7.58 -7.36
C ILE A 151 -9.43 -9.01 -6.86
N GLY A 152 -9.89 -9.98 -7.67
CA GLY A 152 -9.57 -11.38 -7.43
C GLY A 152 -8.07 -11.61 -7.62
N TYR A 153 -7.42 -12.29 -6.67
CA TYR A 153 -5.96 -12.43 -6.65
C TYR A 153 -5.44 -13.30 -7.77
N TRP A 154 -6.25 -14.24 -8.25
CA TRP A 154 -5.92 -15.11 -9.38
C TRP A 154 -6.41 -14.51 -10.69
N ASN A 155 -7.72 -14.30 -10.82
CA ASN A 155 -8.35 -13.90 -12.08
C ASN A 155 -8.24 -12.40 -12.42
N LYS A 156 -7.82 -11.55 -11.47
CA LYS A 156 -7.77 -10.08 -11.57
C LYS A 156 -9.09 -9.42 -11.97
N VAL A 157 -10.21 -10.03 -11.60
CA VAL A 157 -11.56 -9.51 -11.90
C VAL A 157 -12.11 -8.79 -10.69
N HIS A 158 -12.75 -7.64 -10.92
CA HIS A 158 -13.53 -6.92 -9.92
C HIS A 158 -14.81 -6.37 -10.53
N GLY A 159 -15.95 -6.63 -9.87
CA GLY A 159 -17.26 -6.21 -10.35
C GLY A 159 -17.53 -6.64 -11.80
N GLY A 160 -17.21 -7.90 -12.13
CA GLY A 160 -17.44 -8.51 -13.45
C GLY A 160 -16.50 -8.09 -14.59
N GLY A 161 -15.49 -7.25 -14.33
CA GLY A 161 -14.52 -6.83 -15.34
C GLY A 161 -13.08 -7.09 -14.90
N TYR A 162 -12.22 -7.43 -15.84
CA TYR A 162 -10.79 -7.61 -15.61
C TYR A 162 -10.11 -6.24 -15.38
N ASP A 163 -9.33 -6.11 -14.31
CA ASP A 163 -8.67 -4.87 -13.89
C ASP A 163 -7.20 -5.17 -13.50
N TRP A 164 -6.38 -5.37 -14.53
CA TRP A 164 -4.92 -5.49 -14.38
C TRP A 164 -4.22 -4.92 -15.60
N GLN A 165 -3.30 -4.00 -15.38
CA GLN A 165 -2.67 -3.25 -16.46
C GLN A 165 -1.22 -2.87 -16.17
N ARG A 166 -0.45 -2.71 -17.23
CA ARG A 166 0.89 -2.10 -17.24
C ARG A 166 0.82 -0.82 -18.05
N ASN A 167 1.10 0.33 -17.43
CA ASN A 167 1.12 1.65 -18.07
C ASN A 167 -0.14 1.99 -18.90
N GLY A 168 -1.32 1.62 -18.38
CA GLY A 168 -2.61 1.85 -19.04
C GLY A 168 -2.98 0.84 -20.13
N VAL A 169 -2.15 -0.19 -20.34
CA VAL A 169 -2.45 -1.31 -21.25
C VAL A 169 -2.81 -2.54 -20.41
N THR A 170 -3.96 -3.14 -20.67
CA THR A 170 -4.38 -4.38 -20.00
C THR A 170 -3.40 -5.51 -20.29
N VAL A 171 -2.96 -6.22 -19.25
CA VAL A 171 -2.06 -7.38 -19.35
C VAL A 171 -2.68 -8.58 -18.66
N ARG A 172 -2.61 -9.75 -19.30
CA ARG A 172 -3.22 -11.00 -18.82
C ARG A 172 -2.19 -11.79 -18.01
N GLU A 173 -2.53 -12.04 -16.75
CA GLU A 173 -1.63 -12.65 -15.78
C GLU A 173 -2.38 -13.73 -15.01
N GLU A 174 -1.77 -14.90 -14.88
CA GLU A 174 -2.41 -16.07 -14.23
C GLU A 174 -1.92 -16.29 -12.79
N ARG A 175 -0.74 -15.78 -12.46
CA ARG A 175 -0.12 -15.94 -11.15
C ARG A 175 -0.82 -15.11 -10.07
N TYR A 176 -0.59 -15.49 -8.81
CA TYR A 176 -1.09 -14.76 -7.64
C TYR A 176 -0.67 -13.29 -7.67
N ALA A 177 -1.63 -12.37 -7.46
CA ALA A 177 -1.43 -10.93 -7.59
C ALA A 177 -0.25 -10.42 -6.76
N THR A 178 -0.15 -10.82 -5.48
CA THR A 178 0.93 -10.39 -4.58
C THR A 178 2.32 -10.77 -5.11
N HIS A 179 2.46 -11.95 -5.73
CA HIS A 179 3.74 -12.39 -6.32
C HIS A 179 4.11 -11.59 -7.56
N LEU A 180 3.13 -11.30 -8.42
CA LEU A 180 3.33 -10.49 -9.62
C LEU A 180 3.85 -9.08 -9.27
N LEU A 181 3.37 -8.50 -8.17
CA LEU A 181 3.87 -7.18 -7.74
C LEU A 181 5.35 -7.23 -7.36
N VAL A 182 5.82 -8.30 -6.71
CA VAL A 182 7.25 -8.49 -6.38
C VAL A 182 8.09 -8.64 -7.64
N ASP A 183 7.62 -9.43 -8.60
CA ASP A 183 8.32 -9.63 -9.87
C ASP A 183 8.48 -8.31 -10.63
N GLU A 184 7.43 -7.47 -10.65
CA GLU A 184 7.49 -6.16 -11.29
C GLU A 184 8.44 -5.20 -10.55
N VAL A 185 8.44 -5.21 -9.20
CA VAL A 185 9.40 -4.43 -8.41
C VAL A 185 10.83 -4.80 -8.76
N ARG A 186 11.15 -6.10 -8.87
CA ARG A 186 12.48 -6.57 -9.28
C ARG A 186 12.85 -6.03 -10.66
N MET A 187 11.97 -6.23 -11.64
CA MET A 187 12.20 -5.77 -13.01
C MET A 187 12.48 -4.27 -13.09
N LEU A 188 11.68 -3.46 -12.38
CA LEU A 188 11.83 -2.01 -12.38
C LEU A 188 13.14 -1.56 -11.72
N LEU A 189 13.48 -2.16 -10.58
CA LEU A 189 14.69 -1.75 -9.87
C LEU A 189 15.95 -2.24 -10.60
N GLU A 190 15.94 -3.40 -11.24
CA GLU A 190 17.06 -3.86 -12.07
C GLU A 190 17.28 -2.97 -13.31
N ALA A 191 16.20 -2.48 -13.93
CA ALA A 191 16.24 -1.65 -15.14
C ALA A 191 16.34 -0.12 -14.87
N ARG A 192 16.33 0.31 -13.61
CA ARG A 192 16.29 1.74 -13.24
C ARG A 192 17.53 2.52 -13.70
N ASP A 193 17.38 3.83 -13.83
CA ASP A 193 18.52 4.75 -13.88
C ASP A 193 19.19 4.82 -12.49
N LYS A 194 20.40 4.28 -12.36
CA LYS A 194 21.12 4.21 -11.08
C LYS A 194 21.60 5.59 -10.57
N ASN A 195 21.52 6.63 -11.41
CA ASN A 195 21.92 7.99 -11.04
C ASN A 195 20.78 8.82 -10.45
N ARG A 196 19.55 8.28 -10.40
CA ARG A 196 18.37 8.97 -9.87
C ARG A 196 17.78 8.18 -8.70
N PRO A 197 17.44 8.83 -7.57
CA PRO A 197 16.72 8.15 -6.50
C PRO A 197 15.34 7.70 -7.00
N ASN A 198 14.75 6.71 -6.35
CA ASN A 198 13.41 6.23 -6.69
C ASN A 198 12.40 6.44 -5.55
N LEU A 199 11.16 6.73 -5.93
CA LEU A 199 9.96 6.45 -5.16
C LEU A 199 9.40 5.13 -5.68
N MET A 200 9.29 4.13 -4.82
CA MET A 200 8.48 2.94 -5.05
C MET A 200 7.25 3.01 -4.14
N TYR A 201 6.07 3.14 -4.74
CA TYR A 201 4.80 2.99 -4.05
C TYR A 201 4.27 1.57 -4.30
N ALA A 202 4.56 0.66 -3.37
CA ALA A 202 4.13 -0.73 -3.38
C ALA A 202 2.82 -0.88 -2.61
N ALA A 203 1.72 -0.67 -3.31
CA ALA A 203 0.37 -0.67 -2.76
C ALA A 203 -0.30 -2.05 -2.92
N PHE A 204 0.09 -2.99 -2.06
CA PHE A 204 -0.44 -4.35 -2.09
C PHE A 204 -1.96 -4.36 -1.90
N GLN A 205 -2.63 -5.28 -2.59
CA GLN A 205 -4.07 -5.56 -2.40
C GLN A 205 -4.30 -6.42 -1.15
N ALA A 206 -3.29 -7.14 -0.67
CA ALA A 206 -3.40 -8.01 0.50
C ALA A 206 -3.46 -7.19 1.81
N PRO A 207 -4.22 -7.65 2.82
CA PRO A 207 -5.11 -8.83 2.83
C PRO A 207 -6.59 -8.59 2.40
N HIS A 208 -6.94 -7.48 1.75
CA HIS A 208 -8.32 -7.15 1.36
C HIS A 208 -9.01 -8.28 0.57
N LEU A 209 -10.33 -8.40 0.74
CA LEU A 209 -11.17 -9.38 0.05
C LEU A 209 -11.02 -9.36 -1.49
N PRO A 210 -11.26 -10.50 -2.17
CA PRO A 210 -11.70 -11.80 -1.63
C PRO A 210 -10.57 -12.54 -0.90
N ASN A 211 -10.97 -13.40 0.05
CA ASN A 211 -10.02 -14.21 0.82
C ASN A 211 -9.43 -15.34 -0.04
N GLU A 212 -8.39 -15.04 -0.80
CA GLU A 212 -7.71 -15.93 -1.73
C GLU A 212 -6.20 -15.94 -1.44
N ALA A 213 -5.62 -17.12 -1.23
CA ALA A 213 -4.18 -17.30 -1.03
C ALA A 213 -3.73 -18.65 -1.65
N PRO A 214 -2.42 -18.88 -1.83
CA PRO A 214 -1.90 -20.18 -2.23
C PRO A 214 -2.32 -21.30 -1.26
N ALA A 215 -2.63 -22.48 -1.81
CA ALA A 215 -3.19 -23.59 -1.05
C ALA A 215 -2.25 -24.09 0.08
N GLU A 216 -0.95 -24.06 -0.15
CA GLU A 216 0.06 -24.47 0.84
C GLU A 216 0.04 -23.58 2.08
N THR A 217 -0.05 -22.26 1.89
CA THR A 217 -0.09 -21.27 2.97
C THR A 217 -1.42 -21.33 3.72
N ILE A 218 -2.53 -21.59 3.02
CA ILE A 218 -3.82 -21.87 3.69
C ILE A 218 -3.71 -23.13 4.56
N ALA A 219 -3.08 -24.20 4.06
CA ALA A 219 -2.90 -25.44 4.81
C ALA A 219 -1.99 -25.27 6.03
N LYS A 220 -0.98 -24.38 5.97
CA LYS A 220 -0.17 -23.97 7.11
C LYS A 220 -1.05 -23.39 8.21
N TYR A 221 -1.87 -22.37 7.91
CA TYR A 221 -2.71 -21.72 8.93
C TYR A 221 -3.89 -22.56 9.40
N ALA A 222 -4.40 -23.47 8.56
CA ALA A 222 -5.39 -24.45 9.01
C ALA A 222 -4.85 -25.35 10.14
N LYS A 223 -3.53 -25.62 10.14
CA LYS A 223 -2.86 -26.37 11.21
C LYS A 223 -2.49 -25.47 12.40
N LEU A 224 -1.89 -24.30 12.16
CA LEU A 224 -1.45 -23.38 13.22
C LEU A 224 -2.63 -22.84 14.05
N LEU A 225 -3.79 -22.63 13.41
CA LEU A 225 -5.00 -22.11 14.05
C LEU A 225 -6.06 -23.19 14.22
N ALA A 226 -5.64 -24.44 14.43
CA ALA A 226 -6.55 -25.58 14.56
C ALA A 226 -7.48 -25.47 15.79
N GLU A 227 -7.03 -24.80 16.87
CA GLU A 227 -7.83 -24.57 18.08
C GLU A 227 -8.99 -23.59 17.86
N HIS A 228 -8.90 -22.77 16.79
CA HIS A 228 -9.93 -21.81 16.39
C HIS A 228 -10.27 -21.98 14.89
N PRO A 229 -11.02 -23.03 14.53
CA PRO A 229 -11.24 -23.42 13.14
C PRO A 229 -12.21 -22.46 12.43
N ASN A 230 -11.68 -21.36 11.93
CA ASN A 230 -12.39 -20.42 11.07
C ASN A 230 -11.71 -20.36 9.69
N PRO A 231 -12.28 -21.01 8.66
CA PRO A 231 -11.69 -21.04 7.31
C PRO A 231 -11.49 -19.65 6.69
N VAL A 232 -12.28 -18.65 7.08
CA VAL A 232 -12.09 -17.25 6.65
C VAL A 232 -10.83 -16.68 7.29
N ARG A 233 -10.65 -16.86 8.61
CA ARG A 233 -9.44 -16.43 9.32
C ARG A 233 -8.20 -17.17 8.82
N HIS A 234 -8.28 -18.47 8.52
CA HIS A 234 -7.16 -19.24 7.98
C HIS A 234 -6.69 -18.69 6.63
N ARG A 235 -7.63 -18.33 5.75
CA ARG A 235 -7.31 -17.71 4.46
C ARG A 235 -6.76 -16.29 4.61
N HIS A 236 -7.36 -15.48 5.49
CA HIS A 236 -6.84 -14.14 5.81
C HIS A 236 -5.40 -14.21 6.35
N ALA A 237 -5.15 -15.09 7.32
CA ALA A 237 -3.81 -15.32 7.87
C ALA A 237 -2.82 -15.75 6.79
N ALA A 238 -3.24 -16.62 5.87
CA ALA A 238 -2.42 -17.00 4.72
C ALA A 238 -2.12 -15.81 3.79
N MET A 239 -3.07 -14.89 3.57
CA MET A 239 -2.84 -13.69 2.77
C MET A 239 -1.85 -12.72 3.43
N VAL A 240 -1.93 -12.58 4.75
CA VAL A 240 -0.99 -11.75 5.53
C VAL A 240 0.41 -12.35 5.50
N ASP A 241 0.54 -13.67 5.59
CA ASP A 241 1.83 -14.37 5.45
C ASP A 241 2.42 -14.21 4.03
N GLU A 242 1.60 -14.36 2.99
CA GLU A 242 2.04 -14.09 1.61
C GLU A 242 2.47 -12.63 1.40
N LEU A 243 1.81 -11.68 2.07
CA LEU A 243 2.20 -10.28 2.09
C LEU A 243 3.54 -10.10 2.81
N ASP A 244 3.74 -10.71 3.98
CA ASP A 244 5.01 -10.69 4.71
C ASP A 244 6.16 -11.21 3.86
N GLN A 245 6.00 -12.39 3.24
CA GLN A 245 6.99 -12.97 2.34
C GLN A 245 7.29 -12.06 1.14
N ALA A 246 6.26 -11.42 0.57
CA ALA A 246 6.41 -10.48 -0.54
C ALA A 246 7.20 -9.24 -0.11
N ILE A 247 6.93 -8.70 1.08
CA ILE A 247 7.69 -7.59 1.67
C ILE A 247 9.14 -8.01 1.90
N GLY A 248 9.38 -9.19 2.46
CA GLY A 248 10.73 -9.75 2.62
C GLY A 248 11.50 -9.79 1.31
N LYS A 249 10.86 -10.24 0.22
CA LYS A 249 11.46 -10.26 -1.14
C LYS A 249 11.72 -8.86 -1.67
N VAL A 250 10.82 -7.90 -1.46
CA VAL A 250 11.04 -6.49 -1.85
C VAL A 250 12.26 -5.91 -1.12
N LEU A 251 12.37 -6.12 0.19
CA LEU A 251 13.52 -5.67 0.98
C LEU A 251 14.82 -6.31 0.50
N GLU A 252 14.80 -7.61 0.17
CA GLU A 252 15.98 -8.29 -0.38
C GLU A 252 16.36 -7.74 -1.75
N ILE A 253 15.39 -7.43 -2.63
CA ILE A 253 15.68 -6.74 -3.90
C ILE A 253 16.38 -5.40 -3.64
N TYR A 254 15.91 -4.59 -2.69
CA TYR A 254 16.59 -3.33 -2.34
C TYR A 254 18.02 -3.55 -1.82
N LYS A 255 18.25 -4.62 -1.07
CA LYS A 255 19.57 -5.00 -0.56
C LYS A 255 20.50 -5.48 -1.67
N GLU A 256 20.05 -6.41 -2.52
CA GLU A 256 20.78 -6.92 -3.70
C GLU A 256 21.19 -5.78 -4.64
N GLN A 257 20.33 -4.77 -4.79
CA GLN A 257 20.59 -3.59 -5.61
C GLN A 257 21.44 -2.51 -4.92
N GLY A 258 21.93 -2.77 -3.70
CA GLY A 258 22.79 -1.87 -2.92
C GLY A 258 22.10 -0.59 -2.43
N MET A 259 20.77 -0.59 -2.36
CA MET A 259 19.98 0.61 -2.04
C MET A 259 19.46 0.64 -0.60
N LEU A 260 19.35 -0.51 0.07
CA LEU A 260 18.65 -0.64 1.35
C LEU A 260 19.15 0.37 2.39
N ASN A 261 20.47 0.55 2.51
CA ASN A 261 21.09 1.46 3.49
C ASN A 261 20.82 2.95 3.22
N ASN A 262 20.38 3.32 2.02
CA ASN A 262 20.01 4.68 1.63
C ASN A 262 18.55 4.73 1.13
N THR A 263 17.65 4.08 1.87
CA THR A 263 16.21 4.04 1.58
C THR A 263 15.41 4.36 2.83
N LEU A 264 14.50 5.33 2.75
CA LEU A 264 13.45 5.53 3.73
C LEU A 264 12.31 4.55 3.44
N ILE A 265 11.99 3.69 4.40
CA ILE A 265 10.93 2.68 4.28
C ILE A 265 9.76 3.08 5.19
N LEU A 266 8.57 3.16 4.60
CA LEU A 266 7.31 3.35 5.32
C LEU A 266 6.43 2.13 5.07
N PHE A 267 6.10 1.39 6.13
CA PHE A 267 5.10 0.33 6.11
C PHE A 267 3.85 0.80 6.87
N MET A 268 2.67 0.65 6.27
CA MET A 268 1.40 0.99 6.90
C MET A 268 0.24 0.24 6.25
N SER A 269 -0.90 0.16 6.95
CA SER A 269 -2.20 -0.21 6.36
C SER A 269 -2.96 1.04 5.91
N ASP A 270 -3.82 0.92 4.90
CA ASP A 270 -4.67 2.04 4.49
C ASP A 270 -5.90 2.26 5.38
N ASN A 271 -6.32 1.23 6.13
CA ASN A 271 -7.32 1.28 7.19
C ASN A 271 -7.19 0.06 8.12
N GLY A 272 -8.03 -0.01 9.16
CA GLY A 272 -8.10 -1.19 10.02
C GLY A 272 -8.58 -2.44 9.28
N GLY A 273 -8.51 -3.58 9.96
CA GLY A 273 -8.90 -4.88 9.43
C GLY A 273 -10.39 -5.00 9.16
N LEU A 274 -10.75 -5.76 8.14
CA LEU A 274 -12.16 -6.03 7.83
C LEU A 274 -12.71 -7.08 8.81
N ILE A 275 -13.55 -6.64 9.74
CA ILE A 275 -14.35 -7.54 10.57
C ILE A 275 -15.67 -7.83 9.82
N PRO A 276 -15.88 -9.04 9.27
CA PRO A 276 -17.17 -9.37 8.69
C PRO A 276 -18.25 -9.25 9.78
N PRO A 277 -19.43 -8.67 9.47
CA PRO A 277 -20.50 -8.63 10.44
C PRO A 277 -20.83 -10.06 10.87
N GLY A 278 -20.75 -10.32 12.17
CA GLY A 278 -21.16 -11.61 12.72
C GLY A 278 -22.64 -11.86 12.47
N PRO A 279 -23.12 -13.11 12.64
CA PRO A 279 -24.55 -13.39 12.71
C PRO A 279 -25.27 -12.37 13.62
N PRO A 280 -26.53 -11.97 13.30
CA PRO A 280 -27.32 -11.11 14.17
C PRO A 280 -27.36 -11.62 15.63
N GLU A 281 -27.34 -12.94 15.79
CA GLU A 281 -27.38 -13.67 17.07
C GLU A 281 -26.06 -13.60 17.86
N THR A 282 -24.94 -13.27 17.22
CA THR A 282 -23.62 -13.10 17.87
C THR A 282 -23.29 -11.64 18.15
N HIS A 283 -24.25 -10.71 18.01
CA HIS A 283 -24.07 -9.36 18.55
C HIS A 283 -23.83 -9.48 20.05
N ASN A 284 -22.57 -9.35 20.46
CA ASN A 284 -22.28 -9.30 21.88
C ASN A 284 -22.99 -8.07 22.48
N ILE A 285 -23.24 -8.10 23.79
CA ILE A 285 -23.83 -6.96 24.51
C ILE A 285 -23.11 -5.65 24.19
N ILE A 286 -21.81 -5.71 23.89
CA ILE A 286 -20.93 -4.57 23.63
C ILE A 286 -21.26 -3.89 22.28
N GLN A 287 -21.48 -4.64 21.20
CA GLN A 287 -21.90 -4.14 19.90
C GLN A 287 -23.32 -3.57 19.98
N THR A 288 -24.20 -4.22 20.75
CA THR A 288 -25.57 -3.73 20.98
C THR A 288 -25.56 -2.40 21.73
N VAL A 289 -24.72 -2.25 22.76
CA VAL A 289 -24.55 -1.00 23.51
C VAL A 289 -23.94 0.09 22.62
N GLY A 290 -22.94 -0.26 21.80
CA GLY A 290 -22.34 0.65 20.82
C GLY A 290 -23.38 1.19 19.83
N ILE A 291 -24.11 0.32 19.16
CA ILE A 291 -25.15 0.70 18.18
C ILE A 291 -26.27 1.52 18.84
N LYS A 292 -26.80 1.08 19.99
CA LYS A 292 -27.86 1.81 20.70
C LYS A 292 -27.42 3.18 21.21
N SER A 293 -26.16 3.32 21.61
CA SER A 293 -25.63 4.62 22.01
C SER A 293 -25.59 5.61 20.84
N VAL A 294 -25.22 5.15 19.64
CA VAL A 294 -25.26 5.98 18.43
C VAL A 294 -26.69 6.34 18.05
N GLU A 295 -27.65 5.42 18.17
CA GLU A 295 -29.08 5.68 17.94
C GLU A 295 -29.65 6.70 18.94
N TRP A 296 -29.29 6.62 20.23
CA TRP A 296 -29.78 7.55 21.25
C TRP A 296 -29.17 8.94 21.17
N PHE A 297 -27.88 9.04 20.85
CA PHE A 297 -27.18 10.32 20.89
C PHE A 297 -27.03 10.97 19.52
N GLY A 298 -27.42 10.28 18.44
CA GLY A 298 -27.34 10.78 17.06
C GLY A 298 -25.91 11.05 16.57
N ARG A 299 -24.91 10.57 17.32
CA ARG A 299 -23.48 10.72 17.05
C ARG A 299 -22.68 9.66 17.82
N PRO A 300 -21.48 9.28 17.37
CA PRO A 300 -20.56 8.45 18.14
C PRO A 300 -20.23 9.11 19.48
N VAL A 301 -20.42 8.38 20.59
CA VAL A 301 -20.07 8.85 21.94
C VAL A 301 -18.63 8.41 22.24
N PRO A 302 -17.72 9.29 22.68
CA PRO A 302 -16.36 8.89 23.07
C PRO A 302 -16.41 7.93 24.27
N PHE A 303 -15.67 6.83 24.18
CA PHE A 303 -15.64 5.77 25.19
C PHE A 303 -15.13 6.29 26.55
N PHE A 304 -15.90 6.05 27.61
CA PHE A 304 -15.56 6.34 29.01
C PHE A 304 -14.32 5.55 29.48
N PRO A 305 -13.56 6.04 30.48
CA PRO A 305 -12.32 5.41 30.92
C PRO A 305 -12.63 4.23 31.86
N LEU A 306 -12.68 3.01 31.32
CA LEU A 306 -12.66 1.78 32.10
C LEU A 306 -11.50 0.89 31.58
N PRO A 307 -10.48 0.60 32.41
CA PRO A 307 -9.25 -0.08 31.99
C PRO A 307 -9.42 -1.47 31.37
N GLY A 308 -10.58 -2.13 31.53
CA GLY A 308 -10.86 -3.43 30.91
C GLY A 308 -11.22 -3.34 29.43
N LEU A 309 -11.65 -2.17 28.93
CA LEU A 309 -12.15 -2.00 27.57
C LEU A 309 -11.05 -1.88 26.50
N GLU A 310 -9.80 -1.56 26.86
CA GLU A 310 -8.68 -1.56 25.91
C GLU A 310 -8.39 -2.96 25.36
N PHE A 311 -8.46 -3.99 26.21
CA PHE A 311 -8.36 -5.40 25.80
C PHE A 311 -9.53 -5.83 24.89
N PHE A 312 -10.72 -5.27 25.12
CA PHE A 312 -11.89 -5.56 24.27
C PHE A 312 -11.90 -4.73 22.98
N ALA A 313 -11.32 -3.53 22.96
CA ALA A 313 -11.17 -2.70 21.77
C ALA A 313 -10.18 -3.32 20.78
N SER A 314 -9.07 -3.87 21.27
CA SER A 314 -8.12 -4.63 20.44
C SER A 314 -8.72 -5.92 19.86
N ALA A 315 -9.78 -6.46 20.47
CA ALA A 315 -10.44 -7.69 20.05
C ALA A 315 -11.74 -7.48 19.25
N VAL A 316 -12.40 -6.33 19.38
CA VAL A 316 -13.78 -6.08 18.85
C VAL A 316 -13.84 -4.89 17.89
N TYR A 317 -12.94 -3.92 17.99
CA TYR A 317 -12.98 -2.65 17.22
C TYR A 317 -11.82 -2.49 16.23
N ASP A 318 -11.23 -3.60 15.79
CA ASP A 318 -10.11 -3.63 14.82
C ASP A 318 -10.48 -3.12 13.40
N ALA A 319 -11.65 -2.49 13.23
CA ALA A 319 -12.08 -1.75 12.06
C ALA A 319 -11.96 -0.23 12.30
N GLY A 320 -10.73 0.28 12.29
CA GLY A 320 -10.41 1.71 12.18
C GLY A 320 -10.65 2.54 13.45
N SER A 321 -9.55 2.97 14.07
CA SER A 321 -9.51 4.21 14.87
C SER A 321 -9.13 5.38 13.97
#